data_AF-A0A6J1X4T1-F1
#
_entry.id   AF-A0A6J1X4T1-F1
#
_cell.length_a   1.000
_cell.length_b   1.000
_cell.length_c   1.000
_cell.angle_alpha   90.00
_cell.angle_beta   90.00
_cell.angle_gamma   90.00
#
_symmetry.space_group_name_H-M   'P 1'
#
loop_
_entity.id
_entity.type
_entity.pdbx_description
1 polymer ?
#
loop_
_entity_poly.entity_id
_entity_poly.type
_entity_poly.pdbx_seq_one_letter_code
_entity_poly.pdbx_strand_id
1 'polypeptide(L)'
;LFIIQIGDEGTEEFTQEVRPALAATAIDKSASLDTRTECCSSLAVLCYLLEEDLTEILEVMRMFETIFSGSYLKGDGTVKVSGTVVEEGQWHAAAVDGWALLLTLLPPEHADALLHNQPPSFAKLAELLEAHSLEVRLAAGGALAIAHEHVHGEEEEEGEGEEGAADELGAQLRPRLEELARDSHKYRAKRHRKLQRATFRDVLKYFEVRWPR
;
A
#
# COMPACT_ATOMS: atom_id res chain seq x y z
N LEU A 1 4.72 15.49 12.65
CA LEU A 1 4.38 16.88 13.05
C LEU A 1 5.57 17.64 13.63
N PHE A 2 6.35 17.08 14.57
CA PHE A 2 7.57 17.73 15.09
C PHE A 2 8.64 17.96 14.00
N ILE A 3 8.82 17.00 13.09
CA ILE A 3 9.73 17.08 11.92
C ILE A 3 9.57 18.38 11.11
N ILE A 4 8.33 18.83 10.89
CA ILE A 4 8.03 20.03 10.09
C ILE A 4 8.51 21.32 10.82
N GLN A 5 8.83 21.24 12.11
CA GLN A 5 9.15 22.37 12.97
C GLN A 5 10.66 22.55 13.25
N ILE A 6 11.52 21.60 12.83
CA ILE A 6 12.95 21.57 13.21
C ILE A 6 13.80 22.58 12.43
N GLY A 7 13.42 22.92 11.18
CA GLY A 7 14.24 23.76 10.31
C GLY A 7 15.49 23.04 9.77
N ASP A 8 16.16 23.65 8.81
CA ASP A 8 17.18 22.99 7.97
C ASP A 8 18.41 22.50 8.77
N GLU A 9 18.90 23.29 9.73
CA GLU A 9 20.17 23.05 10.44
C GLU A 9 20.19 21.83 11.39
N GLY A 10 19.04 21.25 11.76
CA GLY A 10 18.95 20.11 12.69
C GLY A 10 18.25 18.88 12.12
N THR A 11 17.83 18.94 10.86
CA THR A 11 16.99 17.90 10.24
C THR A 11 17.79 16.65 9.92
N GLU A 12 19.03 16.78 9.48
CA GLU A 12 19.89 15.66 9.11
C GLU A 12 20.24 14.78 10.32
N GLU A 13 20.76 15.38 11.41
CA GLU A 13 21.10 14.64 12.65
C GLU A 13 19.86 13.95 13.25
N PHE A 14 18.72 14.64 13.29
CA PHE A 14 17.46 14.07 13.77
C PHE A 14 17.06 12.85 12.94
N THR A 15 17.17 12.93 11.61
CA THR A 15 16.78 11.84 10.71
C THR A 15 17.70 10.63 10.88
N GLN A 16 19.01 10.86 11.02
CA GLN A 16 19.99 9.80 11.25
C GLN A 16 19.75 9.02 12.55
N GLU A 17 19.22 9.67 13.59
CA GLU A 17 18.88 8.99 14.86
C GLU A 17 17.49 8.35 14.85
N VAL A 18 16.49 9.07 14.33
CA VAL A 18 15.08 8.67 14.48
C VAL A 18 14.68 7.62 13.44
N ARG A 19 15.19 7.69 12.21
CA ARG A 19 14.85 6.72 11.14
C ARG A 19 15.19 5.29 11.56
N PRO A 20 16.42 4.97 12.02
CA PRO A 20 16.76 3.60 12.41
C PRO A 20 15.97 3.13 13.65
N ALA A 21 15.66 4.03 14.58
CA ALA A 21 14.86 3.70 15.78
C ALA A 21 13.41 3.33 15.43
N LEU A 22 12.79 4.08 14.51
CA LEU A 22 11.46 3.77 13.99
C LEU A 22 11.45 2.46 13.21
N ALA A 23 12.42 2.25 12.32
CA ALA A 23 12.56 1.01 11.55
C ALA A 23 12.75 -0.21 12.46
N ALA A 24 13.64 -0.12 13.45
CA ALA A 24 13.87 -1.21 14.40
C ALA A 24 12.62 -1.54 15.22
N THR A 25 11.90 -0.51 15.69
CA THR A 25 10.70 -0.68 16.51
C THR A 25 9.53 -1.22 15.69
N ALA A 26 9.40 -0.85 14.41
CA ALA A 26 8.35 -1.34 13.52
C ALA A 26 8.35 -2.88 13.38
N ILE A 27 9.53 -3.52 13.45
CA ILE A 27 9.69 -4.98 13.33
C ILE A 27 9.97 -5.69 14.65
N ASP A 28 10.08 -4.96 15.77
CA ASP A 28 10.35 -5.53 17.09
C ASP A 28 9.13 -6.30 17.62
N LYS A 29 9.26 -7.63 17.70
CA LYS A 29 8.20 -8.52 18.20
C LYS A 29 7.93 -8.35 19.69
N SER A 30 8.81 -7.69 20.45
CA SER A 30 8.60 -7.38 21.86
C SER A 30 7.77 -6.11 22.08
N ALA A 31 7.70 -5.23 21.06
CA ALA A 31 6.83 -4.07 21.06
C ALA A 31 5.37 -4.46 20.78
N SER A 32 4.43 -3.65 21.29
CA SER A 32 3.00 -3.85 21.00
C SER A 32 2.71 -3.60 19.51
N LEU A 33 1.63 -4.22 19.01
CA LEU A 33 1.18 -3.99 17.63
C LEU A 33 0.83 -2.52 17.37
N ASP A 34 0.23 -1.83 18.34
CA ASP A 34 -0.06 -0.40 18.24
C ASP A 34 1.22 0.42 18.03
N THR A 35 2.26 0.18 18.84
CA THR A 35 3.56 0.86 18.71
C THR A 35 4.19 0.58 17.36
N ARG A 36 4.20 -0.69 16.92
CA ARG A 36 4.76 -1.09 15.61
C ARG A 36 4.02 -0.44 14.45
N THR A 37 2.70 -0.33 14.55
CA THR A 37 1.82 0.34 13.56
C THR A 37 2.14 1.82 13.46
N GLU A 38 2.20 2.53 14.59
CA GLU A 38 2.55 3.95 14.63
C GLU A 38 3.97 4.20 14.14
N CYS A 39 4.92 3.31 14.44
CA CYS A 39 6.28 3.39 13.90
C CYS A 39 6.32 3.21 12.38
N CYS A 40 5.49 2.34 11.79
CA CYS A 40 5.39 2.20 10.33
C CYS A 40 4.91 3.51 9.69
N SER A 41 3.79 4.05 10.19
CA SER A 41 3.24 5.32 9.70
C SER A 41 4.22 6.48 9.87
N SER A 42 4.87 6.57 11.03
CA SER A 42 5.84 7.63 11.32
C SER A 42 7.08 7.53 10.45
N LEU A 43 7.58 6.31 10.21
CA LEU A 43 8.73 6.07 9.33
C LEU A 43 8.41 6.45 7.89
N ALA A 44 7.24 6.05 7.38
CA ALA A 44 6.83 6.41 6.02
C ALA A 44 6.74 7.93 5.84
N VAL A 45 6.15 8.65 6.81
CA VAL A 45 6.07 10.12 6.77
C VAL A 45 7.43 10.78 6.92
N LEU A 46 8.32 10.25 7.77
CA LEU A 46 9.69 10.75 7.93
C LEU A 46 10.44 10.64 6.59
N CYS A 47 10.43 9.44 5.98
CA CYS A 47 11.09 9.22 4.70
C CYS A 47 10.46 10.06 3.57
N TYR A 48 9.13 10.16 3.52
CA TYR A 48 8.44 11.00 2.54
C TYR A 48 8.86 12.48 2.59
N LEU A 49 9.12 13.00 3.79
CA LEU A 49 9.42 14.42 3.97
C LEU A 49 10.91 14.75 3.86
N LEU A 50 11.80 13.84 4.27
CA LEU A 50 13.20 14.16 4.55
C LEU A 50 14.22 13.26 3.85
N GLU A 51 13.82 12.10 3.33
CA GLU A 51 14.77 11.18 2.72
C GLU A 51 14.90 11.48 1.23
N GLU A 52 16.13 11.70 0.79
CA GLU A 52 16.47 11.97 -0.62
C GLU A 52 17.25 10.82 -1.24
N ASP A 53 17.84 9.92 -0.44
CA ASP A 53 18.56 8.75 -0.96
C ASP A 53 17.58 7.65 -1.38
N LEU A 54 17.49 7.43 -2.71
CA LEU A 54 16.66 6.38 -3.29
C LEU A 54 16.97 4.98 -2.72
N THR A 55 18.22 4.69 -2.37
CA THR A 55 18.63 3.41 -1.79
C THR A 55 17.96 3.21 -0.43
N GLU A 56 17.99 4.25 0.41
CA GLU A 56 17.40 4.25 1.74
C GLU A 56 15.87 4.15 1.69
N ILE A 57 15.24 4.84 0.73
CA ILE A 57 13.80 4.73 0.45
C ILE A 57 13.45 3.28 0.07
N LEU A 58 14.20 2.68 -0.86
CA LEU A 58 13.97 1.31 -1.31
C LEU A 58 14.18 0.27 -0.19
N GLU A 59 15.11 0.50 0.74
CA GLU A 59 15.29 -0.36 1.91
C GLU A 59 14.08 -0.33 2.84
N VAL A 60 13.53 0.86 3.11
CA VAL A 60 12.30 1.00 3.89
C VAL A 60 11.10 0.37 3.18
N MET A 61 10.99 0.55 1.86
CA MET A 61 9.94 -0.11 1.07
C MET A 61 10.03 -1.64 1.15
N ARG A 62 11.22 -2.23 1.04
CA ARG A 62 11.44 -3.68 1.22
C ARG A 62 11.10 -4.16 2.62
N MET A 63 11.39 -3.34 3.64
CA MET A 63 10.99 -3.62 5.01
C MET A 63 9.47 -3.65 5.13
N PHE A 64 8.76 -2.65 4.60
CA PHE A 64 7.29 -2.65 4.59
C PHE A 64 6.72 -3.86 3.85
N GLU A 65 7.30 -4.25 2.72
CA GLU A 65 6.86 -5.45 2.02
C GLU A 65 7.04 -6.71 2.86
N THR A 66 8.16 -6.86 3.55
CA THR A 66 8.39 -7.97 4.46
C THR A 66 7.29 -8.04 5.53
N ILE A 67 6.83 -6.88 6.03
CA ILE A 67 5.74 -6.78 6.99
C ILE A 67 4.42 -7.27 6.39
N PHE A 68 3.93 -6.61 5.33
CA PHE A 68 2.60 -6.94 4.80
C PHE A 68 2.55 -8.23 3.97
N SER A 69 3.70 -8.81 3.58
CA SER A 69 3.77 -10.15 2.96
C SER A 69 3.14 -11.23 3.84
N GLY A 70 3.04 -10.98 5.16
CA GLY A 70 2.29 -11.79 6.10
C GLY A 70 0.81 -11.97 5.73
N SER A 71 0.24 -11.06 4.94
CA SER A 71 -1.13 -11.05 4.43
C SER A 71 -1.29 -11.51 2.97
N TYR A 72 -0.20 -11.87 2.27
CA TYR A 72 -0.31 -12.50 0.96
C TYR A 72 -1.09 -13.81 1.01
N LEU A 73 -1.59 -14.23 -0.16
CA LEU A 73 -2.21 -15.53 -0.31
C LEU A 73 -1.20 -16.65 -0.04
N LYS A 74 -1.70 -17.80 0.36
CA LYS A 74 -0.87 -19.01 0.45
C LYS A 74 -0.50 -19.49 -0.96
N GLY A 75 0.47 -20.40 -1.06
CA GLY A 75 0.88 -20.98 -2.34
C GLY A 75 -0.22 -21.73 -3.10
N ASP A 76 -1.35 -22.06 -2.45
CA ASP A 76 -2.55 -22.64 -3.06
C ASP A 76 -3.61 -21.61 -3.47
N GLY A 77 -3.31 -20.31 -3.35
CA GLY A 77 -4.22 -19.20 -3.65
C GLY A 77 -5.28 -18.94 -2.57
N THR A 78 -5.25 -19.65 -1.44
CA THR A 78 -6.23 -19.44 -0.37
C THR A 78 -5.82 -18.32 0.59
N VAL A 79 -6.83 -17.63 1.15
CA VAL A 79 -6.63 -16.57 2.13
C VAL A 79 -5.97 -17.14 3.39
N LYS A 80 -4.93 -16.47 3.86
CA LYS A 80 -4.28 -16.80 5.13
C LYS A 80 -5.11 -16.24 6.30
N VAL A 81 -5.60 -17.14 7.14
CA VAL A 81 -6.41 -16.80 8.33
C VAL A 81 -5.83 -17.55 9.53
N SER A 82 -4.91 -16.91 10.26
CA SER A 82 -4.40 -17.36 11.55
C SER A 82 -4.66 -16.29 12.61
N GLY A 83 -4.67 -16.66 13.89
CA GLY A 83 -4.85 -15.69 14.99
C GLY A 83 -3.90 -14.50 14.88
N THR A 84 -2.62 -14.78 14.56
CA THR A 84 -1.59 -13.76 14.34
C THR A 84 -1.94 -12.80 13.20
N VAL A 85 -2.32 -13.32 12.02
CA VAL A 85 -2.64 -12.49 10.83
C VAL A 85 -3.88 -11.62 11.06
N VAL A 86 -4.83 -12.10 11.88
CA VAL A 86 -6.02 -11.31 12.25
C VAL A 86 -5.62 -10.14 13.15
N GLU A 87 -4.75 -10.38 14.13
CA GLU A 87 -4.27 -9.34 15.07
C GLU A 87 -3.33 -8.33 14.38
N GLU A 88 -2.49 -8.79 13.45
CA GLU A 88 -1.48 -7.98 12.73
C GLU A 88 -2.08 -7.12 11.60
N GLY A 89 -3.38 -7.21 11.32
CA GLY A 89 -4.00 -6.57 10.16
C GLY A 89 -3.80 -5.05 10.07
N GLN A 90 -3.85 -4.33 11.19
CA GLN A 90 -3.60 -2.88 11.21
C GLN A 90 -2.14 -2.52 10.91
N TRP A 91 -1.20 -3.31 11.45
CA TRP A 91 0.23 -3.13 11.21
C TRP A 91 0.59 -3.41 9.75
N HIS A 92 0.02 -4.47 9.15
CA HIS A 92 0.17 -4.73 7.73
C HIS A 92 -0.43 -3.62 6.87
N ALA A 93 -1.62 -3.10 7.21
CA ALA A 93 -2.25 -2.01 6.48
C ALA A 93 -1.38 -0.73 6.50
N ALA A 94 -0.84 -0.35 7.67
CA ALA A 94 0.06 0.79 7.79
C ALA A 94 1.34 0.63 6.96
N ALA A 95 1.87 -0.59 6.87
CA ALA A 95 3.01 -0.88 6.00
C ALA A 95 2.66 -0.79 4.51
N VAL A 96 1.46 -1.22 4.09
CA VAL A 96 0.99 -1.05 2.70
C VAL A 96 0.81 0.43 2.35
N ASP A 97 0.15 1.20 3.21
CA ASP A 97 -0.02 2.65 3.02
C ASP A 97 1.33 3.37 2.97
N GLY A 98 2.25 3.01 3.88
CA GLY A 98 3.61 3.55 3.91
C GLY A 98 4.41 3.20 2.66
N TRP A 99 4.31 1.96 2.18
CA TRP A 99 4.94 1.53 0.94
C TRP A 99 4.40 2.31 -0.27
N ALA A 100 3.08 2.48 -0.36
CA ALA A 100 2.44 3.22 -1.45
C ALA A 100 2.81 4.70 -1.44
N LEU A 101 2.94 5.31 -0.25
CA LEU A 101 3.44 6.68 -0.11
C LEU A 101 4.87 6.81 -0.64
N LEU A 102 5.78 5.90 -0.25
CA LEU A 102 7.17 5.95 -0.69
C LEU A 102 7.35 5.64 -2.17
N LEU A 103 6.47 4.83 -2.77
CA LEU A 103 6.45 4.60 -4.21
C LEU A 103 6.36 5.93 -4.99
N THR A 104 5.63 6.92 -4.48
CA THR A 104 5.48 8.23 -5.14
C THR A 104 6.78 9.06 -5.20
N LEU A 105 7.80 8.69 -4.43
CA LEU A 105 9.13 9.32 -4.49
C LEU A 105 10.01 8.74 -5.60
N LEU A 106 9.68 7.56 -6.12
CA LEU A 106 10.47 6.91 -7.16
C LEU A 106 10.24 7.61 -8.51
N PRO A 107 11.25 7.72 -9.38
CA PRO A 107 11.02 8.06 -10.78
C PRO A 107 10.00 7.08 -11.41
N PRO A 108 9.04 7.54 -12.23
CA PRO A 108 7.98 6.69 -12.78
C PRO A 108 8.50 5.42 -13.47
N GLU A 109 9.56 5.53 -14.28
CA GLU A 109 10.21 4.37 -14.94
C GLU A 109 10.76 3.35 -13.94
N HIS A 110 11.26 3.81 -12.80
CA HIS A 110 11.77 2.93 -11.74
C HIS A 110 10.63 2.24 -10.98
N ALA A 111 9.55 2.98 -10.71
CA ALA A 111 8.35 2.43 -10.10
C ALA A 111 7.69 1.38 -11.01
N ASP A 112 7.60 1.65 -12.32
CA ASP A 112 7.09 0.71 -13.30
C ASP A 112 7.92 -0.58 -13.36
N ALA A 113 9.24 -0.44 -13.43
CA ALA A 113 10.15 -1.57 -13.40
C ALA A 113 10.02 -2.38 -12.10
N LEU A 114 9.82 -1.73 -10.96
CA LEU A 114 9.57 -2.38 -9.67
C LEU A 114 8.26 -3.17 -9.72
N LEU A 115 7.16 -2.54 -10.15
CA LEU A 115 5.82 -3.15 -10.18
C LEU A 115 5.68 -4.32 -11.17
N HIS A 116 6.54 -4.40 -12.18
CA HIS A 116 6.56 -5.49 -13.15
C HIS A 116 7.61 -6.58 -12.84
N ASN A 117 8.78 -6.22 -12.30
CA ASN A 117 9.91 -7.14 -12.19
C ASN A 117 10.29 -7.49 -10.75
N GLN A 118 9.76 -6.77 -9.76
CA GLN A 118 10.10 -6.93 -8.35
C GLN A 118 8.83 -6.95 -7.48
N PRO A 119 8.92 -7.44 -6.24
CA PRO A 119 7.80 -7.42 -5.34
C PRO A 119 7.74 -6.09 -4.54
N PRO A 120 6.52 -5.63 -4.15
CA PRO A 120 5.24 -6.16 -4.59
C PRO A 120 4.95 -5.74 -6.04
N SER A 121 4.60 -6.71 -6.89
CA SER A 121 4.06 -6.41 -8.22
C SER A 121 2.60 -5.99 -8.14
N PHE A 122 2.03 -5.47 -9.23
CA PHE A 122 0.58 -5.23 -9.32
C PHE A 122 -0.25 -6.46 -8.93
N ALA A 123 0.18 -7.65 -9.36
CA ALA A 123 -0.49 -8.92 -8.99
C ALA A 123 -0.42 -9.19 -7.48
N LYS A 124 0.72 -8.89 -6.83
CA LYS A 124 0.85 -9.05 -5.37
C LYS A 124 0.02 -8.05 -4.58
N LEU A 125 -0.09 -6.81 -5.05
CA LEU A 125 -1.02 -5.84 -4.48
C LEU A 125 -2.48 -6.27 -4.68
N ALA A 126 -2.82 -6.84 -5.84
CA ALA A 126 -4.14 -7.39 -6.13
C ALA A 126 -4.52 -8.56 -5.18
N GLU A 127 -3.57 -9.45 -4.87
CA GLU A 127 -3.77 -10.53 -3.89
C GLU A 127 -4.21 -9.99 -2.51
N LEU A 128 -3.73 -8.82 -2.10
CA LEU A 128 -4.09 -8.22 -0.81
C LEU A 128 -5.56 -7.74 -0.76
N LEU A 129 -6.26 -7.61 -1.90
CA LEU A 129 -7.72 -7.40 -1.94
C LEU A 129 -8.50 -8.63 -1.44
N GLU A 130 -7.86 -9.79 -1.34
CA GLU A 130 -8.41 -11.01 -0.74
C GLU A 130 -8.09 -11.15 0.74
N ALA A 131 -7.27 -10.27 1.32
CA ALA A 131 -6.83 -10.35 2.71
C ALA A 131 -8.03 -10.43 3.67
N HIS A 132 -7.85 -11.15 4.78
CA HIS A 132 -8.90 -11.29 5.80
C HIS A 132 -9.25 -9.95 6.46
N SER A 133 -8.22 -9.21 6.88
CA SER A 133 -8.35 -7.88 7.50
C SER A 133 -9.05 -6.91 6.54
N LEU A 134 -9.96 -6.10 7.08
CA LEU A 134 -10.58 -5.04 6.30
C LEU A 134 -9.53 -3.99 5.94
N GLU A 135 -8.74 -3.59 6.93
CA GLU A 135 -7.75 -2.54 6.87
C GLU A 135 -6.73 -2.80 5.76
N VAL A 136 -6.23 -4.04 5.65
CA VAL A 136 -5.34 -4.46 4.56
C VAL A 136 -6.02 -4.35 3.20
N ARG A 137 -7.28 -4.76 3.07
CA ARG A 137 -8.00 -4.60 1.78
C ARG A 137 -8.14 -3.14 1.39
N LEU A 138 -8.46 -2.26 2.35
CA LEU A 138 -8.58 -0.82 2.08
C LEU A 138 -7.25 -0.21 1.63
N ALA A 139 -6.17 -0.52 2.36
CA ALA A 139 -4.82 -0.06 2.01
C ALA A 139 -4.38 -0.59 0.64
N ALA A 140 -4.64 -1.86 0.33
CA ALA A 140 -4.33 -2.44 -0.97
C ALA A 140 -5.09 -1.77 -2.13
N GLY A 141 -6.37 -1.43 -1.93
CA GLY A 141 -7.14 -0.68 -2.93
C GLY A 141 -6.56 0.71 -3.19
N GLY A 142 -6.14 1.42 -2.14
CA GLY A 142 -5.44 2.70 -2.28
C GLY A 142 -4.07 2.57 -2.95
N ALA A 143 -3.27 1.59 -2.52
CA ALA A 143 -1.95 1.32 -3.08
C ALA A 143 -2.01 0.97 -4.57
N LEU A 144 -3.01 0.19 -5.02
CA LEU A 144 -3.23 -0.10 -6.43
C LEU A 144 -3.55 1.17 -7.24
N ALA A 145 -4.41 2.03 -6.71
CA ALA A 145 -4.76 3.28 -7.38
C ALA A 145 -3.52 4.20 -7.51
N ILE A 146 -2.78 4.40 -6.40
CA ILE A 146 -1.54 5.18 -6.38
C ILE A 146 -0.49 4.60 -7.32
N ALA A 147 -0.26 3.28 -7.28
CA ALA A 147 0.72 2.62 -8.15
C ALA A 147 0.36 2.79 -9.62
N HIS A 148 -0.92 2.61 -9.98
CA HIS A 148 -1.38 2.83 -11.34
C HIS A 148 -1.21 4.29 -11.76
N GLU A 149 -1.65 5.23 -10.92
CA GLU A 149 -1.55 6.67 -11.18
C GLU A 149 -0.09 7.11 -11.39
N HIS A 150 0.81 6.62 -10.55
CA HIS A 150 2.21 7.02 -10.56
C HIS A 150 2.96 6.56 -11.81
N VAL A 151 2.63 5.38 -12.35
CA VAL A 151 3.35 4.83 -13.53
C VAL A 151 2.68 5.17 -14.87
N HIS A 152 1.39 5.50 -14.88
CA HIS A 152 0.66 5.90 -16.11
C HIS A 152 0.42 7.42 -16.20
N GLY A 153 0.65 8.17 -15.12
CA GLY A 153 0.49 9.62 -15.06
C GLY A 153 -0.96 10.11 -15.05
N GLU A 154 -1.12 11.44 -15.12
CA GLU A 154 -2.42 12.11 -15.31
C GLU A 154 -2.83 12.19 -16.80
N GLU A 155 -1.89 11.94 -17.73
CA GLU A 155 -2.02 12.22 -19.17
C GLU A 155 -2.74 11.13 -19.99
N GLU A 156 -3.31 10.09 -19.37
CA GLU A 156 -4.33 9.24 -20.02
C GLU A 156 -5.70 9.97 -20.14
N GLU A 157 -5.68 11.31 -20.25
CA GLU A 157 -6.76 12.06 -20.86
C GLU A 157 -6.64 11.89 -22.39
N GLU A 158 -7.28 10.85 -22.91
CA GLU A 158 -7.57 10.69 -24.34
C GLU A 158 -6.35 10.47 -25.28
N GLY A 159 -5.62 9.36 -25.16
CA GLY A 159 -4.75 8.95 -26.28
C GLY A 159 -3.78 7.80 -26.02
N GLU A 160 -3.99 6.71 -26.77
CA GLU A 160 -2.96 5.76 -27.26
C GLU A 160 -1.81 5.37 -26.31
N GLY A 161 -2.11 5.11 -25.03
CA GLY A 161 -1.27 4.25 -24.18
C GLY A 161 -1.33 2.81 -24.71
N GLU A 162 -0.34 1.96 -24.40
CA GLU A 162 -0.31 0.55 -24.82
C GLU A 162 -1.60 -0.17 -24.39
N GLU A 163 -2.59 -0.23 -25.29
CA GLU A 163 -3.94 -0.79 -25.12
C GLU A 163 -3.96 -2.27 -24.66
N GLY A 164 -2.82 -2.88 -24.35
CA GLY A 164 -2.72 -4.28 -23.93
C GLY A 164 -2.51 -4.49 -22.42
N ALA A 165 -1.60 -3.75 -21.79
CA ALA A 165 -1.15 -4.09 -20.42
C ALA A 165 -2.03 -3.44 -19.32
N ALA A 166 -2.29 -2.14 -19.46
CA ALA A 166 -3.30 -1.45 -18.66
C ALA A 166 -4.66 -2.15 -18.81
N ASP A 167 -4.92 -2.62 -20.04
CA ASP A 167 -6.08 -3.38 -20.52
C ASP A 167 -6.04 -4.90 -20.21
N GLU A 168 -5.11 -5.36 -19.37
CA GLU A 168 -5.15 -6.71 -18.76
C GLU A 168 -5.33 -6.62 -17.25
N LEU A 169 -4.63 -5.68 -16.60
CA LEU A 169 -4.69 -5.49 -15.14
C LEU A 169 -6.09 -5.11 -14.67
N GLY A 170 -6.72 -4.12 -15.29
CA GLY A 170 -8.09 -3.73 -14.96
C GLY A 170 -9.14 -4.83 -15.22
N ALA A 171 -8.97 -5.72 -16.22
CA ALA A 171 -9.89 -6.85 -16.44
C ALA A 171 -9.78 -7.87 -15.32
N GLN A 172 -8.56 -8.08 -14.80
CA GLN A 172 -8.32 -8.94 -13.65
C GLN A 172 -8.86 -8.33 -12.35
N LEU A 173 -8.67 -7.02 -12.14
CA LEU A 173 -9.08 -6.33 -10.92
C LEU A 173 -10.59 -6.03 -10.85
N ARG A 174 -11.22 -5.70 -11.97
CA ARG A 174 -12.61 -5.19 -12.03
C ARG A 174 -13.62 -6.10 -11.32
N PRO A 175 -13.67 -7.43 -11.57
CA PRO A 175 -14.63 -8.29 -10.88
C PRO A 175 -14.51 -8.20 -9.36
N ARG A 176 -13.27 -8.12 -8.86
CA ARG A 176 -13.01 -8.06 -7.43
C ARG A 176 -13.35 -6.70 -6.83
N LEU A 177 -13.00 -5.60 -7.50
CA LEU A 177 -13.37 -4.26 -7.07
C LEU A 177 -14.90 -4.07 -7.03
N GLU A 178 -15.62 -4.57 -8.04
CA GLU A 178 -17.09 -4.56 -8.06
C GLU A 178 -17.70 -5.33 -6.88
N GLU A 179 -17.15 -6.51 -6.56
CA GLU A 179 -17.60 -7.30 -5.41
C GLU A 179 -17.40 -6.54 -4.09
N LEU A 180 -16.21 -5.98 -3.89
CA LEU A 180 -15.85 -5.24 -2.68
C LEU A 180 -16.67 -3.95 -2.52
N ALA A 181 -17.02 -3.27 -3.62
CA ALA A 181 -17.88 -2.09 -3.66
C ALA A 181 -19.35 -2.38 -3.33
N ARG A 182 -19.80 -3.64 -3.55
CA ARG A 182 -21.15 -4.12 -3.19
C ARG A 182 -21.21 -4.68 -1.76
N ASP A 183 -20.16 -5.36 -1.30
CA ASP A 183 -20.00 -6.03 0.00
C ASP A 183 -21.31 -6.60 0.59
N SER A 184 -21.74 -7.73 0.03
CA SER A 184 -22.99 -8.44 0.40
C SER A 184 -22.86 -9.32 1.64
N HIS A 185 -21.66 -9.42 2.24
CA HIS A 185 -21.36 -10.37 3.31
C HIS A 185 -21.99 -9.98 4.66
N LYS A 186 -23.16 -10.55 4.94
CA LYS A 186 -23.98 -10.20 6.12
C LYS A 186 -23.32 -10.49 7.48
N TYR A 187 -22.29 -11.32 7.53
CA TYR A 187 -21.56 -11.69 8.75
C TYR A 187 -20.54 -10.63 9.23
N ARG A 188 -20.15 -9.67 8.37
CA ARG A 188 -19.21 -8.58 8.75
C ARG A 188 -19.93 -7.47 9.52
N ALA A 189 -19.21 -6.80 10.43
CA ALA A 189 -19.75 -5.69 11.21
C ALA A 189 -20.29 -4.56 10.30
N LYS A 190 -21.45 -3.98 10.66
CA LYS A 190 -22.13 -2.95 9.83
C LYS A 190 -21.22 -1.76 9.49
N ARG A 191 -20.41 -1.30 10.45
CA ARG A 191 -19.42 -0.23 10.27
C ARG A 191 -18.39 -0.61 9.20
N HIS A 192 -17.83 -1.81 9.30
CA HIS A 192 -16.80 -2.33 8.41
C HIS A 192 -17.30 -2.41 6.97
N ARG A 193 -18.52 -2.92 6.77
CA ARG A 193 -19.14 -2.96 5.44
C ARG A 193 -19.40 -1.58 4.85
N LYS A 194 -19.80 -0.61 5.69
CA LYS A 194 -20.06 0.76 5.21
C LYS A 194 -18.76 1.40 4.72
N LEU A 195 -17.68 1.25 5.50
CA LEU A 195 -16.36 1.76 5.15
C LEU A 195 -15.84 1.08 3.88
N GLN A 196 -15.87 -0.26 3.82
CA GLN A 196 -15.44 -1.00 2.63
C GLN A 196 -16.14 -0.54 1.35
N ARG A 197 -17.48 -0.47 1.37
CA ARG A 197 -18.21 -0.03 0.18
C ARG A 197 -17.92 1.40 -0.20
N ALA A 198 -17.74 2.30 0.77
CA ALA A 198 -17.40 3.69 0.47
C ALA A 198 -16.05 3.76 -0.26
N THR A 199 -15.01 3.20 0.35
CA THR A 199 -13.66 3.18 -0.21
C THR A 199 -13.61 2.49 -1.57
N PHE A 200 -14.18 1.30 -1.71
CA PHE A 200 -14.09 0.57 -2.97
C PHE A 200 -14.98 1.12 -4.08
N ARG A 201 -15.99 1.94 -3.77
CA ARG A 201 -16.70 2.70 -4.81
C ARG A 201 -15.82 3.81 -5.36
N ASP A 202 -15.04 4.47 -4.51
CA ASP A 202 -14.11 5.52 -4.95
C ASP A 202 -12.96 4.91 -5.78
N VAL A 203 -12.36 3.81 -5.30
CA VAL A 203 -11.33 3.07 -6.04
C VAL A 203 -11.87 2.52 -7.37
N LEU A 204 -13.05 1.89 -7.38
CA LEU A 204 -13.65 1.38 -8.62
C LEU A 204 -13.91 2.51 -9.61
N LYS A 205 -14.42 3.66 -9.14
CA LYS A 205 -14.67 4.82 -9.99
C LYS A 205 -13.38 5.34 -10.63
N TYR A 206 -12.27 5.38 -9.88
CA TYR A 206 -10.96 5.76 -10.42
C TYR A 206 -10.58 4.88 -11.63
N PHE A 207 -10.70 3.56 -11.49
CA PHE A 207 -10.36 2.61 -12.56
C PHE A 207 -11.39 2.57 -13.70
N GLU A 208 -12.68 2.84 -13.45
CA GLU A 208 -13.69 2.91 -14.51
C GLU A 208 -13.48 4.07 -15.49
N VAL A 209 -12.87 5.17 -15.03
CA VAL A 209 -12.53 6.31 -15.89
C VAL A 209 -11.37 5.96 -16.83
N ARG A 210 -10.36 5.24 -16.31
CA ARG A 210 -9.14 4.88 -17.05
C ARG A 210 -9.30 3.63 -17.92
N TRP A 211 -10.17 2.72 -17.48
CA TRP A 211 -10.62 1.57 -18.27
C TRP A 211 -12.10 1.72 -18.62
N PRO A 212 -12.42 2.43 -19.72
CA PRO A 212 -13.75 2.37 -20.32
C PRO A 212 -14.01 1.00 -20.96
N ARG A 213 -15.27 0.58 -20.98
CA ARG A 213 -15.69 -0.73 -21.52
C ARG A 213 -15.75 -0.77 -23.04
#